data_AF-A0A954NGY5-F1
#
_entry.id   AF-A0A954NGY5-F1
#
_cell.length_a   1.000
_cell.length_b   1.000
_cell.length_c   1.000
_cell.angle_alpha   90.00
_cell.angle_beta   90.00
_cell.angle_gamma   90.00
#
_symmetry.space_group_name_H-M   'P 1'
#
loop_
_entity.id
_entity.type
_entity.pdbx_description
1 polymer ?
#
loop_
_entity_poly.entity_id
_entity_poly.type
_entity_poly.pdbx_seq_one_letter_code
_entity_poly.pdbx_strand_id
1 'polypeptide(L)'
;MRTSGVLGAAAWLLGFLPSGILPGDSAWRTVAGGFTTQAFAQEAQWIWAPGPEKDDIDTGSCYFRRTFSLERPEQGEITIAADDHYELYLNGRRIGQGTASRRLDRYDISSLLDRGKNVLAVKVENVQGNTAALVARVRIKEQNGPWRSYSTNENWKTNLRPLPLWQTELYNDRRWNPAQEFGPLET
;
A
#
# COMPACT_ATOMS: atom_id res chain seq x y z
N MET A 1 73.44 -33.32 -42.22
CA MET A 1 72.27 -32.48 -42.54
C MET A 1 71.28 -32.57 -41.38
N ARG A 2 71.04 -31.44 -40.71
CA ARG A 2 69.91 -31.09 -39.83
C ARG A 2 69.62 -32.01 -38.63
N THR A 3 70.38 -31.84 -37.54
CA THR A 3 70.12 -31.00 -36.32
C THR A 3 69.15 -31.68 -35.35
N SER A 4 69.67 -32.48 -34.39
CA SER A 4 70.06 -32.09 -33.01
C SER A 4 68.82 -31.90 -32.13
N GLY A 5 68.61 -32.59 -31.01
CA GLY A 5 69.54 -33.27 -30.11
C GLY A 5 68.99 -33.00 -28.71
N VAL A 6 68.38 -34.02 -28.13
CA VAL A 6 67.73 -34.02 -26.81
C VAL A 6 68.80 -33.97 -25.71
N LEU A 7 68.45 -33.39 -24.56
CA LEU A 7 68.90 -33.61 -23.17
C LEU A 7 68.68 -32.26 -22.46
N GLY A 8 68.09 -32.11 -21.28
CA GLY A 8 67.73 -33.00 -20.18
C GLY A 8 67.76 -32.09 -18.94
N ALA A 9 66.84 -32.23 -18.00
CA ALA A 9 67.03 -31.67 -16.65
C ALA A 9 66.05 -32.30 -15.67
N ALA A 10 66.62 -32.68 -14.52
CA ALA A 10 65.95 -33.28 -13.39
C ALA A 10 65.48 -32.24 -12.37
N ALA A 11 64.53 -32.70 -11.53
CA ALA A 11 64.38 -32.43 -10.11
C ALA A 11 63.88 -31.06 -9.59
N TRP A 12 62.59 -31.05 -9.23
CA TRP A 12 62.03 -30.97 -7.87
C TRP A 12 62.24 -29.74 -6.94
N LEU A 13 61.06 -29.21 -6.57
CA LEU A 13 60.58 -28.77 -5.23
C LEU A 13 60.53 -27.27 -4.89
N LEU A 14 59.26 -26.88 -4.67
CA LEU A 14 58.69 -26.07 -3.59
C LEU A 14 59.15 -24.62 -3.40
N GLY A 15 58.18 -23.72 -3.51
CA GLY A 15 58.24 -22.39 -2.92
C GLY A 15 56.92 -21.65 -3.14
N PHE A 16 56.04 -21.73 -2.13
CA PHE A 16 54.79 -20.97 -2.05
C PHE A 16 55.06 -19.45 -2.06
N LEU A 17 54.10 -18.74 -2.67
CA LEU A 17 54.16 -17.38 -3.22
C LEU A 17 54.17 -16.25 -2.18
N PRO A 18 54.87 -15.12 -2.44
CA PRO A 18 54.65 -13.86 -1.73
C PRO A 18 53.88 -12.80 -2.55
N SER A 19 53.24 -11.94 -1.76
CA SER A 19 52.47 -10.70 -1.95
C SER A 19 52.80 -9.70 -3.07
N GLY A 20 51.74 -8.98 -3.53
CA GLY A 20 51.74 -7.60 -4.07
C GLY A 20 51.95 -7.45 -5.60
N ILE A 21 51.37 -6.56 -6.40
CA ILE A 21 50.73 -5.22 -6.28
C ILE A 21 49.91 -4.92 -7.58
N LEU A 22 48.76 -4.21 -7.41
CA LEU A 22 47.97 -3.23 -8.23
C LEU A 22 48.27 -2.95 -9.74
N PRO A 23 47.49 -2.08 -10.42
CA PRO A 23 46.06 -2.09 -10.77
C PRO A 23 45.85 -1.89 -12.29
N GLY A 24 44.70 -2.29 -12.85
CA GLY A 24 44.38 -1.94 -14.24
C GLY A 24 43.21 -2.70 -14.83
N ASP A 25 42.12 -1.97 -15.05
CA ASP A 25 41.04 -2.21 -16.00
C ASP A 25 40.34 -3.57 -16.01
N SER A 26 39.19 -3.61 -15.33
CA SER A 26 38.12 -4.54 -15.67
C SER A 26 36.76 -3.89 -15.44
N ALA A 27 36.22 -3.42 -16.57
CA ALA A 27 34.81 -3.54 -16.96
C ALA A 27 33.74 -3.32 -15.89
N TRP A 28 33.08 -2.16 -16.02
CA TRP A 28 31.69 -1.88 -15.69
C TRP A 28 30.84 -3.09 -15.23
N ARG A 29 30.37 -3.02 -14.00
CA ARG A 29 29.05 -3.53 -13.60
C ARG A 29 28.53 -2.64 -12.47
N THR A 30 28.17 -1.41 -12.83
CA THR A 30 27.26 -0.63 -12.00
C THR A 30 25.92 -1.34 -12.08
N VAL A 31 25.60 -2.14 -11.06
CA VAL A 31 24.20 -2.50 -10.80
C VAL A 31 23.56 -1.22 -10.33
N ALA A 32 23.05 -0.43 -11.28
CA ALA A 32 22.14 0.66 -10.98
C ALA A 32 20.91 0.01 -10.37
N GLY A 33 20.89 -0.05 -9.03
CA GLY A 33 19.68 -0.27 -8.25
C GLY A 33 18.76 0.92 -8.48
N GLY A 34 18.11 0.94 -9.64
CA GLY A 34 17.02 1.84 -9.93
C GLY A 34 15.86 1.45 -9.03
N PHE A 35 15.72 2.12 -7.90
CA PHE A 35 14.40 2.27 -7.28
C PHE A 35 13.58 3.22 -8.14
N THR A 36 13.18 2.77 -9.33
CA THR A 36 12.00 3.33 -9.99
C THR A 36 10.79 2.78 -9.25
N THR A 37 10.50 3.29 -8.05
CA THR A 37 9.13 3.20 -7.53
C THR A 37 8.32 4.24 -8.29
N GLN A 38 8.06 3.96 -9.57
CA GLN A 38 6.86 4.47 -10.21
C GLN A 38 5.74 3.83 -9.39
N ALA A 39 5.25 4.56 -8.39
CA ALA A 39 3.98 4.25 -7.76
C ALA A 39 2.93 4.44 -8.85
N PHE A 40 2.78 3.43 -9.72
CA PHE A 40 1.55 3.26 -10.48
C PHE A 40 0.44 3.31 -9.44
N ALA A 41 -0.51 4.23 -9.63
CA ALA A 41 -1.62 4.41 -8.72
C ALA A 41 -2.25 3.05 -8.47
N GLN A 42 -2.02 2.48 -7.28
CA GLN A 42 -2.56 1.16 -6.96
C GLN A 42 -4.08 1.27 -7.04
N GLU A 43 -4.66 0.45 -7.92
CA GLU A 43 -6.10 0.44 -8.14
C GLU A 43 -6.79 0.09 -6.81
N ALA A 44 -7.91 0.76 -6.53
CA ALA A 44 -8.64 0.52 -5.30
C ALA A 44 -9.13 -0.93 -5.28
N GLN A 45 -9.00 -1.61 -4.15
CA GLN A 45 -9.53 -2.96 -3.94
C GLN A 45 -10.85 -2.88 -3.20
N TRP A 46 -11.80 -3.72 -3.58
CA TRP A 46 -12.92 -4.07 -2.73
C TRP A 46 -12.38 -4.80 -1.50
N ILE A 47 -12.69 -4.30 -0.31
CA ILE A 47 -12.18 -4.84 0.94
C ILE A 47 -13.29 -5.12 1.95
N TRP A 48 -13.05 -6.09 2.82
CA TRP A 48 -13.89 -6.38 3.98
C TRP A 48 -13.05 -6.77 5.21
N ALA A 49 -13.72 -7.09 6.32
CA ALA A 49 -13.07 -7.73 7.47
C ALA A 49 -12.54 -9.11 7.08
N PRO A 50 -11.43 -9.57 7.70
CA PRO A 50 -10.86 -10.87 7.38
C PRO A 50 -11.72 -12.01 7.93
N GLY A 51 -11.72 -13.14 7.20
CA GLY A 51 -12.38 -14.38 7.62
C GLY A 51 -13.51 -14.80 6.68
N PRO A 52 -14.56 -13.97 6.49
CA PRO A 52 -15.64 -14.26 5.56
C PRO A 52 -15.16 -14.38 4.11
N GLU A 53 -15.84 -15.22 3.34
CA GLU A 53 -15.75 -15.20 1.88
C GLU A 53 -16.64 -14.08 1.32
N LYS A 54 -16.36 -13.62 0.10
CA LYS A 54 -17.03 -12.45 -0.51
C LYS A 54 -18.56 -12.60 -0.64
N ASP A 55 -19.04 -13.85 -0.73
CA ASP A 55 -20.45 -14.22 -0.89
C ASP A 55 -21.01 -14.92 0.37
N ASP A 56 -20.36 -14.74 1.53
CA ASP A 56 -20.76 -15.32 2.82
C ASP A 56 -20.56 -14.31 3.96
N ILE A 57 -21.18 -13.13 3.83
CA ILE A 57 -21.07 -12.06 4.80
C ILE A 57 -22.40 -11.85 5.53
N ASP A 58 -22.39 -12.02 6.84
CA ASP A 58 -23.52 -11.72 7.72
C ASP A 58 -23.94 -10.24 7.65
N THR A 59 -25.23 -9.99 7.89
CA THR A 59 -25.74 -8.63 8.11
C THR A 59 -25.09 -8.01 9.35
N GLY A 60 -24.82 -6.71 9.29
CA GLY A 60 -24.16 -5.99 10.37
C GLY A 60 -23.24 -4.90 9.87
N SER A 61 -22.40 -4.38 10.76
CA SER A 61 -21.46 -3.30 10.42
C SER A 61 -20.01 -3.74 10.45
N CYS A 62 -19.23 -3.24 9.50
CA CYS A 62 -17.77 -3.29 9.53
C CYS A 62 -17.21 -1.87 9.51
N TYR A 63 -16.18 -1.63 10.32
CA TYR A 63 -15.57 -0.33 10.50
C TYR A 63 -14.14 -0.38 9.96
N PHE A 64 -13.82 0.59 9.10
CA PHE A 64 -12.58 0.68 8.38
C PHE A 64 -11.82 1.93 8.79
N ARG A 65 -10.49 1.83 8.92
CA ARG A 65 -9.61 2.96 9.19
C ARG A 65 -8.36 2.91 8.32
N ARG A 66 -7.98 4.08 7.79
CA ARG A 66 -6.67 4.34 7.18
C ARG A 66 -6.05 5.57 7.81
N THR A 67 -4.86 5.41 8.35
CA THR A 67 -4.07 6.52 8.89
C THR A 67 -2.96 6.85 7.90
N PHE A 68 -2.74 8.14 7.65
CA PHE A 68 -1.64 8.66 6.86
C PHE A 68 -1.15 9.98 7.43
N SER A 69 0.05 10.41 7.03
CA SER A 69 0.64 11.67 7.46
C SER A 69 0.99 12.53 6.26
N LEU A 70 0.71 13.83 6.36
CA LEU A 70 0.94 14.84 5.32
C LEU A 70 1.80 15.98 5.87
N GLU A 71 2.69 16.53 5.06
CA GLU A 71 3.51 17.69 5.44
C GLU A 71 2.86 19.00 5.01
N ARG A 72 2.39 19.06 3.76
CA ARG A 72 1.80 20.26 3.14
C ARG A 72 0.65 19.85 2.21
N PRO A 73 -0.51 19.42 2.74
CA PRO A 73 -1.67 19.08 1.90
C PRO A 73 -2.07 20.27 1.01
N GLU A 74 -2.37 19.99 -0.26
CA GLU A 74 -2.84 20.97 -1.24
C GLU A 74 -4.24 20.59 -1.74
N GLN A 75 -4.42 19.34 -2.16
CA GLN A 75 -5.67 18.84 -2.73
C GLN A 75 -5.95 17.42 -2.24
N GLY A 76 -7.22 17.07 -2.12
CA GLY A 76 -7.62 15.71 -1.80
C GLY A 76 -9.00 15.39 -2.35
N GLU A 77 -9.14 14.19 -2.87
CA GLU A 77 -10.41 13.68 -3.41
C GLU A 77 -10.63 12.23 -3.01
N ILE A 78 -11.90 11.90 -2.80
CA ILE A 78 -12.36 10.55 -2.52
C ILE A 78 -13.42 10.19 -3.54
N THR A 79 -13.35 8.97 -4.05
CA THR A 79 -14.39 8.34 -4.84
C THR A 79 -14.69 6.98 -4.22
N ILE A 80 -15.92 6.77 -3.71
CA ILE A 80 -16.25 5.69 -2.78
C ILE A 80 -17.56 4.99 -3.18
N ALA A 81 -17.61 3.67 -2.98
CA ALA A 81 -18.84 2.88 -3.00
C ALA A 81 -18.79 1.82 -1.90
N ALA A 82 -19.95 1.34 -1.50
CA ALA A 82 -20.08 0.22 -0.59
C ALA A 82 -21.30 -0.64 -0.94
N ASP A 83 -21.25 -1.90 -0.53
CA ASP A 83 -22.38 -2.81 -0.50
C ASP A 83 -22.64 -3.13 0.99
N ASP A 84 -23.71 -2.64 1.63
CA ASP A 84 -24.80 -1.81 1.08
C ASP A 84 -24.62 -0.31 1.35
N HIS A 85 -24.46 0.07 2.62
CA HIS A 85 -24.48 1.47 3.05
C HIS A 85 -23.13 1.88 3.61
N TYR A 86 -22.73 3.14 3.43
CA TYR A 86 -21.54 3.67 4.09
C TYR A 86 -21.76 5.02 4.76
N GLU A 87 -20.93 5.28 5.77
CA GLU A 87 -20.72 6.59 6.37
C GLU A 87 -19.23 6.91 6.35
N LEU A 88 -18.86 8.05 5.78
CA LEU A 88 -17.48 8.48 5.55
C LEU A 88 -17.09 9.60 6.52
N TYR A 89 -15.92 9.46 7.15
CA TYR A 89 -15.36 10.40 8.11
C TYR A 89 -13.89 10.70 7.81
N LEU A 90 -13.47 11.94 8.05
CA LEU A 90 -12.07 12.36 8.07
C LEU A 90 -11.81 13.15 9.36
N ASN A 91 -10.79 12.73 10.11
CA ASN A 91 -10.39 13.34 11.38
C ASN A 91 -11.58 13.50 12.36
N GLY A 92 -12.48 12.52 12.37
CA GLY A 92 -13.69 12.50 13.18
C GLY A 92 -14.88 13.31 12.65
N ARG A 93 -14.70 14.15 11.62
CA ARG A 93 -15.77 14.88 10.95
C ARG A 93 -16.43 14.01 9.89
N ARG A 94 -17.75 13.91 9.91
CA ARG A 94 -18.53 13.23 8.86
C ARG A 94 -18.47 14.03 7.56
N ILE A 95 -18.03 13.38 6.50
CA ILE A 95 -17.94 13.96 5.14
C ILE A 95 -19.22 13.66 4.35
N GLY A 96 -19.73 12.43 4.46
CA GLY A 96 -20.84 11.97 3.64
C GLY A 96 -21.36 10.59 4.03
N GLN A 97 -22.37 10.14 3.29
CA GLN A 97 -22.97 8.82 3.41
C GLN A 97 -23.61 8.43 2.08
N GLY A 98 -23.75 7.13 1.82
CA GLY A 98 -24.39 6.60 0.64
C GLY A 98 -24.98 5.21 0.89
N THR A 99 -25.87 4.76 -0.01
CA THR A 99 -26.68 3.53 0.17
C THR A 99 -26.69 2.62 -1.06
N ALA A 100 -25.80 2.84 -2.03
CA ALA A 100 -25.86 2.12 -3.31
C ALA A 100 -24.48 1.66 -3.78
N SER A 101 -24.37 0.36 -4.08
CA SER A 101 -23.15 -0.30 -4.58
C SER A 101 -22.80 0.03 -6.04
N ARG A 102 -23.73 0.54 -6.83
CA ARG A 102 -23.58 0.71 -8.30
C ARG A 102 -23.05 2.08 -8.76
N ARG A 103 -22.86 3.04 -7.86
CA ARG A 103 -22.33 4.37 -8.21
C ARG A 103 -21.28 4.78 -7.20
N LEU A 104 -20.16 5.27 -7.73
CA LEU A 104 -19.13 5.86 -6.90
C LEU A 104 -19.52 7.31 -6.58
N ASP A 105 -19.72 7.60 -5.30
CA ASP A 105 -19.89 8.97 -4.82
C ASP A 105 -18.53 9.67 -4.77
N ARG A 106 -18.51 10.98 -5.02
CA ARG A 106 -17.29 11.79 -5.05
C ARG A 106 -17.32 12.90 -4.00
N TYR A 107 -16.21 13.05 -3.28
CA TYR A 107 -16.02 14.08 -2.28
C TYR A 107 -14.69 14.81 -2.51
N ASP A 108 -14.72 16.15 -2.47
CA ASP A 108 -13.54 16.99 -2.29
C ASP A 108 -13.27 17.12 -0.79
N ILE A 109 -12.07 16.75 -0.36
CA ILE A 109 -11.64 16.80 1.04
C ILE A 109 -10.48 17.79 1.26
N SER A 110 -10.12 18.59 0.26
CA SER A 110 -8.93 19.45 0.27
C SER A 110 -8.88 20.38 1.48
N SER A 111 -10.03 20.95 1.86
CA SER A 111 -10.16 21.86 3.01
C SER A 111 -10.24 21.17 4.38
N LEU A 112 -10.27 19.83 4.39
CA LEU A 112 -10.44 19.01 5.59
C LEU A 112 -9.14 18.28 5.98
N LEU A 113 -8.11 18.36 5.15
CA LEU A 113 -6.82 17.73 5.38
C LEU A 113 -5.98 18.56 6.36
N ASP A 114 -5.43 17.89 7.36
CA ASP A 114 -4.53 18.50 8.33
C ASP A 114 -3.06 18.25 7.97
N ARG A 115 -2.19 19.14 8.43
CA ARG A 115 -0.75 18.85 8.50
C ARG A 115 -0.50 17.87 9.63
N GLY A 116 0.28 16.83 9.36
CA GLY A 116 0.56 15.76 10.29
C GLY A 116 -0.37 14.57 10.06
N LYS A 117 -0.80 13.95 11.15
CA LYS A 117 -1.67 12.77 11.13
C LYS A 117 -3.03 13.15 10.53
N ASN A 118 -3.57 12.24 9.74
CA ASN A 118 -4.95 12.24 9.29
C ASN A 118 -5.49 10.82 9.41
N VAL A 119 -6.77 10.70 9.74
CA VAL A 119 -7.49 9.42 9.83
C VAL A 119 -8.72 9.49 8.96
N LEU A 120 -8.71 8.67 7.91
CA LEU A 120 -9.89 8.38 7.12
C LEU A 120 -10.59 7.16 7.73
N ALA A 121 -11.88 7.27 7.98
CA ALA A 121 -12.67 6.23 8.63
C ALA A 121 -13.98 6.01 7.88
N VAL A 122 -14.39 4.75 7.73
CA VAL A 122 -15.64 4.39 7.06
C VAL A 122 -16.37 3.34 7.89
N LYS A 123 -17.66 3.55 8.13
CA LYS A 123 -18.54 2.48 8.59
C LYS A 123 -19.28 1.97 7.36
N VAL A 124 -19.22 0.67 7.10
CA VAL A 124 -20.11 0.02 6.13
C VAL A 124 -21.12 -0.82 6.89
N GLU A 125 -22.36 -0.79 6.45
CA GLU A 125 -23.46 -1.55 7.01
C GLU A 125 -24.07 -2.43 5.91
N ASN A 126 -23.96 -3.74 6.08
CA ASN A 126 -24.68 -4.75 5.33
C ASN A 126 -26.08 -4.88 5.93
N VAL A 127 -27.09 -4.38 5.22
CA VAL A 127 -28.47 -4.37 5.71
C VAL A 127 -29.22 -5.63 5.28
N GLN A 128 -28.82 -6.26 4.17
CA GLN A 128 -29.44 -7.48 3.67
C GLN A 128 -28.54 -8.26 2.72
N GLY A 129 -28.79 -9.57 2.59
CA GLY A 129 -28.02 -10.42 1.70
C GLY A 129 -26.73 -10.94 2.34
N ASN A 130 -25.90 -11.54 1.50
CA ASN A 130 -24.68 -12.25 1.89
C ASN A 130 -23.40 -11.61 1.30
N THR A 131 -23.50 -10.41 0.74
CA THR A 131 -22.38 -9.65 0.18
C THR A 131 -22.23 -8.33 0.91
N ALA A 132 -20.99 -7.95 1.17
CA ALA A 132 -20.68 -6.61 1.66
C ALA A 132 -19.24 -6.27 1.34
N ALA A 133 -18.99 -5.04 0.92
CA ALA A 133 -17.64 -4.60 0.63
C ALA A 133 -17.52 -3.09 0.66
N LEU A 134 -16.31 -2.60 0.90
CA LEU A 134 -15.94 -1.20 0.74
C LEU A 134 -14.96 -1.06 -0.41
N VAL A 135 -15.13 -0.05 -1.26
CA VAL A 135 -14.08 0.41 -2.15
C VAL A 135 -13.99 1.93 -2.13
N ALA A 136 -12.77 2.45 -2.05
CA ALA A 136 -12.53 3.88 -2.18
C ALA A 136 -11.21 4.16 -2.89
N ARG A 137 -11.27 4.97 -3.95
CA ARG A 137 -10.10 5.67 -4.49
C ARG A 137 -9.88 6.93 -3.67
N VAL A 138 -8.72 7.03 -3.03
CA VAL A 138 -8.34 8.19 -2.21
C VAL A 138 -7.06 8.77 -2.78
N ARG A 139 -7.13 9.98 -3.32
CA ARG A 139 -5.97 10.64 -3.91
C ARG A 139 -5.72 11.95 -3.18
N ILE A 140 -4.47 12.18 -2.79
CA ILE A 140 -4.04 13.39 -2.08
C ILE A 140 -2.79 13.93 -2.74
N LYS A 141 -2.76 15.24 -2.96
CA LYS A 141 -1.61 15.97 -3.50
C LYS A 141 -1.03 16.87 -2.42
N GLU A 142 0.26 16.75 -2.18
CA GLU A 142 1.02 17.70 -1.36
C GLU A 142 1.57 18.83 -2.25
N GLN A 143 1.83 20.00 -1.65
CA GLN A 143 2.41 21.13 -2.37
C GLN A 143 3.72 20.74 -3.05
N ASN A 144 3.83 21.02 -4.35
CA ASN A 144 4.97 20.64 -5.21
C ASN A 144 5.24 19.12 -5.28
N GLY A 145 4.32 18.28 -4.79
CA GLY A 145 4.42 16.83 -4.81
C GLY A 145 3.53 16.19 -5.89
N PRO A 146 3.78 14.92 -6.24
CA PRO A 146 2.86 14.15 -7.06
C PRO A 146 1.59 13.80 -6.27
N TRP A 147 0.53 13.40 -6.97
CA TRP A 147 -0.61 12.72 -6.35
C TRP A 147 -0.16 11.40 -5.72
N ARG A 148 -0.56 11.17 -4.48
CA ARG A 148 -0.38 9.91 -3.75
C ARG A 148 -1.72 9.23 -3.54
N SER A 149 -1.70 7.91 -3.63
CA SER A 149 -2.87 7.06 -3.41
C SER A 149 -2.89 6.54 -1.97
N TYR A 150 -4.06 6.62 -1.34
CA TYR A 150 -4.39 5.97 -0.08
C TYR A 150 -5.63 5.08 -0.23
N SER A 151 -5.88 4.61 -1.46
CA SER A 151 -7.03 3.79 -1.82
C SER A 151 -7.16 2.53 -0.97
N THR A 152 -8.36 1.95 -0.95
CA THR A 152 -8.66 0.69 -0.25
C THR A 152 -7.77 -0.45 -0.73
N ASN A 153 -7.17 -1.15 0.23
CA ASN A 153 -6.31 -2.33 0.08
C ASN A 153 -6.12 -2.96 1.46
N GLU A 154 -5.29 -4.00 1.55
CA GLU A 154 -4.94 -4.71 2.80
C GLU A 154 -4.31 -3.83 3.89
N ASN A 155 -3.82 -2.63 3.56
CA ASN A 155 -3.25 -1.69 4.53
C ASN A 155 -4.31 -0.87 5.28
N TRP A 156 -5.58 -1.09 4.99
CA TRP A 156 -6.68 -0.60 5.79
C TRP A 156 -6.92 -1.53 6.98
N LYS A 157 -7.39 -0.96 8.09
CA LYS A 157 -7.68 -1.71 9.31
C LYS A 157 -9.17 -1.87 9.50
N THR A 158 -9.58 -3.01 10.01
CA THR A 158 -10.99 -3.38 10.21
C THR A 158 -11.30 -3.76 11.65
N ASN A 159 -12.54 -3.49 12.06
CA ASN A 159 -13.11 -3.99 13.31
C ASN A 159 -14.64 -4.08 13.17
N LEU A 160 -15.26 -5.10 13.75
CA LEU A 160 -16.72 -5.27 13.72
C LEU A 160 -17.42 -4.60 14.90
N ARG A 161 -16.70 -4.31 15.99
CA ARG A 161 -17.25 -3.79 17.26
C ARG A 161 -16.26 -2.80 17.90
N PRO A 162 -16.00 -1.65 17.28
CA PRO A 162 -15.09 -0.67 17.85
C PRO A 162 -15.70 0.06 19.04
N LEU A 163 -14.86 0.62 19.90
CA LEU A 163 -15.31 1.50 20.99
C LEU A 163 -15.70 2.89 20.44
N PRO A 164 -16.42 3.74 21.21
CA PRO A 164 -16.73 5.10 20.80
C PRO A 164 -15.49 5.91 20.38
N LEU A 165 -15.71 6.92 19.52
CA LEU A 165 -14.67 7.79 18.94
C LEU A 165 -13.72 7.09 17.96
N TRP A 166 -14.05 5.89 17.49
CA TRP A 166 -13.28 5.13 16.51
C TRP A 166 -13.01 5.87 15.19
N GLN A 167 -13.76 6.90 14.85
CA GLN A 167 -13.57 7.71 13.65
C GLN A 167 -12.54 8.83 13.83
N THR A 168 -12.06 9.05 15.06
CA THR A 168 -11.19 10.17 15.43
C THR A 168 -9.72 9.77 15.43
N GLU A 169 -8.84 10.78 15.38
CA GLU A 169 -7.39 10.58 15.42
C GLU A 169 -6.86 10.12 16.78
N LEU A 170 -7.61 10.37 17.86
CA LEU A 170 -7.25 9.99 19.22
C LEU A 170 -7.34 8.48 19.47
N TYR A 171 -8.16 7.79 18.67
CA TYR A 171 -8.42 6.38 18.87
C TYR A 171 -7.24 5.51 18.42
N ASN A 172 -6.90 4.53 19.24
CA ASN A 172 -5.81 3.59 19.02
C ASN A 172 -6.31 2.30 18.34
N ASP A 173 -6.03 2.17 17.05
CA ASP A 173 -6.41 1.04 16.21
C ASP A 173 -5.31 -0.03 16.05
N ARG A 174 -4.29 -0.05 16.93
CA ARG A 174 -3.15 -0.99 16.81
C ARG A 174 -3.56 -2.47 16.82
N ARG A 175 -4.68 -2.80 17.47
CA ARG A 175 -5.21 -4.17 17.58
C ARG A 175 -6.28 -4.50 16.53
N TRP A 176 -6.57 -3.58 15.61
CA TRP A 176 -7.49 -3.87 14.52
C TRP A 176 -6.80 -4.75 13.49
N ASN A 177 -7.56 -5.66 12.89
CA ASN A 177 -7.03 -6.56 11.88
C ASN A 177 -6.84 -5.81 10.56
N PRO A 178 -5.88 -6.21 9.71
CA PRO A 178 -5.84 -5.72 8.34
C PRO A 178 -7.11 -6.13 7.57
N ALA A 179 -7.44 -5.38 6.52
CA ALA A 179 -8.55 -5.71 5.64
C ALA A 179 -8.20 -6.88 4.73
N GLN A 180 -9.21 -7.68 4.35
CA GLN A 180 -9.12 -8.69 3.31
C GLN A 180 -9.55 -8.08 1.98
N GLU A 181 -8.80 -8.34 0.92
CA GLU A 181 -9.12 -7.90 -0.44
C GLU A 181 -9.98 -8.94 -1.17
N PHE A 182 -11.06 -8.48 -1.80
CA PHE A 182 -11.93 -9.30 -2.66
C PHE A 182 -11.65 -9.10 -4.16
N GLY A 183 -10.89 -8.07 -4.52
CA GLY A 183 -10.45 -7.83 -5.89
C GLY A 183 -10.45 -6.33 -6.27
N PRO A 184 -9.88 -5.99 -7.43
CA PRO A 184 -9.76 -4.60 -7.88
C PRO A 184 -11.11 -3.99 -8.27
N LEU A 185 -11.20 -2.67 -8.16
CA LEU A 185 -12.26 -1.87 -8.76
C LEU A 185 -12.10 -1.91 -10.28
N GLU A 186 -12.87 -2.75 -10.95
CA GLU A 186 -12.93 -2.77 -12.41
C GLU A 186 -13.40 -1.41 -12.92
N THR A 187 -12.62 -0.80 -13.83
CA THR A 187 -12.87 0.50 -14.47
C THR A 187 -13.84 0.40 -15.63
#